data_AF-A0A9Q0TZI5-F1
#
_entry.id   AF-A0A9Q0TZI5-F1
#
_cell.length_a   1.000
_cell.length_b   1.000
_cell.length_c   1.000
_cell.angle_alpha   90.00
_cell.angle_beta   90.00
_cell.angle_gamma   90.00
#
_symmetry.space_group_name_H-M   'P 1'
#
loop_
_entity.id
_entity.type
_entity.pdbx_description
1 polymer ?
#
loop_
_entity_poly.entity_id
_entity_poly.type
_entity_poly.pdbx_seq_one_letter_code
_entity_poly.pdbx_strand_id
1 'polypeptide(L)'
;MTLTRSILFSGFRGLQNTKRDSYWPAKEIHFQATHSMPPEKIEIFKSMESWAEKNLLKHLKPVEKSWQPQDFLPRADSDGFYEQVEELRERAKELPDDYFVVLVGDMITEEALPTYQTALNTLDGVRDETGASLSPWAVWNRGWTAEENRHGDLLNKYLYLSGRVDMRQVEKTTQYLIGCGMDFKFENNPYNYEKRHETAYTMIVEKLFEIDPDTTVLALADMMRKKIAMPALLIYDGQDDNLFDNYSAVAQNLGVYTAKDYADNIEYLAGRWNVEGLTGLSGEGTEGSGFCVQVAGED
;
A
#
# COMPACT_ATOMS: atom_id res chain seq x y z
N MET A 1 19.50 -3.55 -45.74
CA MET A 1 20.64 -4.08 -44.97
C MET A 1 20.06 -5.01 -43.92
N THR A 2 20.30 -6.31 -44.10
CA THR A 2 19.69 -7.44 -43.39
C THR A 2 20.80 -8.16 -42.62
N LEU A 3 20.58 -8.61 -41.38
CA LEU A 3 21.39 -9.63 -40.67
C LEU A 3 20.60 -10.14 -39.45
N THR A 4 19.88 -11.27 -39.43
CA THR A 4 20.23 -12.71 -39.30
C THR A 4 21.08 -13.15 -38.08
N ARG A 5 20.39 -13.79 -37.12
CA ARG A 5 20.61 -15.08 -36.42
C ARG A 5 21.88 -15.41 -35.59
N SER A 6 21.57 -15.82 -34.36
CA SER A 6 22.04 -17.03 -33.60
C SER A 6 23.17 -16.86 -32.59
N ILE A 7 22.93 -17.27 -31.33
CA ILE A 7 23.78 -18.17 -30.51
C ILE A 7 22.93 -18.79 -29.37
N LEU A 8 22.72 -20.10 -29.52
CA LEU A 8 22.79 -21.22 -28.56
C LEU A 8 21.94 -21.25 -27.26
N PHE A 9 21.15 -22.33 -27.19
CA PHE A 9 20.62 -23.02 -26.01
C PHE A 9 21.57 -22.99 -24.80
N SER A 10 21.14 -22.36 -23.71
CA SER A 10 21.39 -22.87 -22.36
C SER A 10 20.07 -22.80 -21.58
N GLY A 11 19.72 -23.92 -20.96
CA GLY A 11 18.37 -24.18 -20.50
C GLY A 11 17.95 -23.34 -19.30
N PHE A 12 16.88 -22.57 -19.49
CA PHE A 12 15.81 -22.52 -18.49
C PHE A 12 14.55 -23.00 -19.18
N ARG A 13 14.13 -24.23 -18.82
CA ARG A 13 12.74 -24.66 -19.04
C ARG A 13 11.88 -23.73 -18.18
N GLY A 14 11.41 -22.65 -18.78
CA GLY A 14 10.15 -22.07 -18.35
C GLY A 14 9.15 -23.22 -18.33
N LEU A 15 8.63 -23.54 -17.15
CA LEU A 15 7.47 -24.40 -17.02
C LEU A 15 6.39 -23.76 -17.88
N GLN A 16 6.22 -24.26 -19.11
CA GLN A 16 4.97 -24.13 -19.84
C GLN A 16 3.94 -24.80 -18.93
N ASN A 17 3.27 -23.97 -18.13
CA ASN A 17 2.21 -24.41 -17.27
C ASN A 17 1.13 -24.99 -18.19
N THR A 18 0.98 -26.30 -18.12
CA THR A 18 -0.10 -27.04 -18.77
C THR A 18 -1.40 -26.31 -18.48
N LYS A 19 -2.15 -25.98 -19.55
CA LYS A 19 -3.49 -25.38 -19.52
C LYS A 19 -4.20 -25.63 -18.19
N ARG A 20 -4.21 -24.63 -17.30
CA ARG A 20 -5.22 -24.58 -16.25
C ARG A 20 -6.50 -24.18 -16.97
N ASP A 21 -7.47 -25.08 -17.02
CA ASP A 21 -8.80 -24.82 -17.59
C ASP A 21 -9.63 -23.86 -16.72
N SER A 22 -9.06 -23.35 -15.62
CA SER A 22 -9.67 -22.46 -14.63
C SER A 22 -8.81 -21.23 -14.37
N TYR A 23 -9.46 -20.15 -13.90
CA TYR A 23 -8.79 -18.92 -13.47
C TYR A 23 -7.64 -19.18 -12.48
N TRP A 24 -6.55 -18.43 -12.63
CA TRP A 24 -5.40 -18.44 -11.74
C TRP A 24 -4.66 -17.09 -11.77
N PRO A 25 -4.06 -16.61 -10.66
CA PRO A 25 -3.26 -15.39 -10.62
C PRO A 25 -2.17 -15.32 -11.69
N ALA A 26 -1.94 -14.12 -12.25
CA ALA A 26 -0.91 -13.94 -13.27
C ALA A 26 0.52 -13.96 -12.70
N LYS A 27 0.68 -13.50 -11.45
CA LYS A 27 1.93 -13.54 -10.69
C LYS A 27 1.67 -14.18 -9.33
N GLU A 28 2.68 -14.87 -8.78
CA GLU A 28 2.60 -15.60 -7.52
C GLU A 28 3.73 -15.20 -6.58
N ILE A 29 3.50 -15.37 -5.28
CA ILE A 29 4.52 -15.27 -4.24
C ILE A 29 4.67 -16.65 -3.60
N HIS A 30 5.87 -17.21 -3.71
CA HIS A 30 6.11 -18.63 -3.39
C HIS A 30 6.37 -18.93 -1.92
N PHE A 31 6.73 -17.93 -1.11
CA PHE A 31 6.98 -18.12 0.32
C PHE A 31 6.24 -17.06 1.14
N GLN A 32 5.43 -17.52 2.09
CA GLN A 32 4.63 -16.68 2.97
C GLN A 32 4.69 -17.25 4.39
N ALA A 33 5.07 -16.42 5.35
CA ALA A 33 4.92 -16.70 6.76
C ALA A 33 3.60 -16.08 7.25
N THR A 34 2.95 -16.73 8.21
CA THR A 34 1.66 -16.30 8.76
C THR A 34 1.66 -16.46 10.27
N HIS A 35 0.89 -15.62 10.96
CA HIS A 35 0.70 -15.65 12.40
C HIS A 35 2.02 -15.65 13.20
N SER A 36 2.92 -14.71 12.89
CA SER A 36 4.21 -14.62 13.58
C SER A 36 4.12 -13.99 14.98
N MET A 37 3.00 -13.35 15.30
CA MET A 37 2.73 -12.82 16.64
C MET A 37 2.35 -13.95 17.61
N PRO A 38 2.99 -14.05 18.80
CA PRO A 38 2.56 -14.99 19.84
C PRO A 38 1.08 -14.80 20.23
N PRO A 39 0.26 -15.86 20.34
CA PRO A 39 -1.18 -15.75 20.58
C PRO A 39 -1.56 -14.96 21.85
N GLU A 40 -0.73 -15.01 22.89
CA GLU A 40 -0.94 -14.26 24.13
C GLU A 40 -0.94 -12.73 23.93
N LYS A 41 -0.26 -12.23 22.89
CA LYS A 41 -0.21 -10.79 22.57
C LYS A 41 -1.51 -10.27 21.94
N ILE A 42 -2.42 -11.16 21.53
CA ILE A 42 -3.77 -10.75 21.09
C ILE A 42 -4.50 -9.98 22.21
N GLU A 43 -4.26 -10.34 23.47
CA GLU A 43 -4.87 -9.67 24.62
C GLU A 43 -4.40 -8.20 24.76
N ILE A 44 -3.23 -7.84 24.23
CA ILE A 44 -2.76 -6.44 24.19
C ILE A 44 -3.73 -5.60 23.36
N PHE A 45 -4.05 -6.04 22.13
CA PHE A 45 -4.97 -5.31 21.24
C PHE A 45 -6.40 -5.26 21.78
N LYS A 46 -6.86 -6.32 22.47
CA LYS A 46 -8.14 -6.30 23.19
C LYS A 46 -8.12 -5.27 24.32
N SER A 47 -7.05 -5.23 25.12
CA SER A 47 -6.92 -4.25 26.22
C SER A 47 -6.85 -2.81 25.72
N MET A 48 -6.41 -2.60 24.48
CA MET A 48 -6.29 -1.29 23.84
C MET A 48 -7.59 -0.79 23.18
N GLU A 49 -8.68 -1.55 23.17
CA GLU A 49 -9.93 -1.12 22.49
C GLU A 49 -10.45 0.23 22.99
N SER A 50 -10.51 0.45 24.31
CA SER A 50 -10.92 1.75 24.86
C SER A 50 -9.96 2.90 24.51
N TRP A 51 -8.68 2.59 24.31
CA TRP A 51 -7.71 3.57 23.85
C TRP A 51 -7.93 3.88 22.36
N ALA A 52 -8.14 2.86 21.53
CA ALA A 52 -8.40 3.01 20.10
C ALA A 52 -9.70 3.80 19.86
N GLU A 53 -10.77 3.52 20.60
CA GLU A 53 -12.02 4.28 20.49
C GLU A 53 -11.80 5.79 20.72
N LYS A 54 -11.02 6.14 21.75
CA LYS A 54 -10.80 7.55 22.15
C LYS A 54 -9.73 8.25 21.31
N ASN A 55 -8.73 7.52 20.84
CA ASN A 55 -7.53 8.11 20.24
C ASN A 55 -7.38 7.80 18.76
N LEU A 56 -7.86 6.66 18.27
CA LEU A 56 -7.76 6.28 16.87
C LEU A 56 -8.97 6.77 16.08
N LEU A 57 -10.18 6.46 16.52
CA LEU A 57 -11.41 6.74 15.75
C LEU A 57 -11.66 8.24 15.50
N LYS A 58 -11.13 9.12 16.36
CA LYS A 58 -11.22 10.58 16.17
C LYS A 58 -10.51 11.08 14.90
N HIS A 59 -9.60 10.28 14.33
CA HIS A 59 -8.90 10.62 13.10
C HIS A 59 -9.71 10.32 11.84
N LEU A 60 -10.77 9.52 11.95
CA LEU A 60 -11.74 9.38 10.87
C LEU A 60 -12.59 10.64 10.76
N LYS A 61 -12.69 11.20 9.56
CA LYS A 61 -13.54 12.35 9.31
C LYS A 61 -15.00 11.89 9.22
N PRO A 62 -15.93 12.59 9.89
CA PRO A 62 -17.35 12.32 9.67
C PRO A 62 -17.71 12.47 8.19
N VAL A 63 -18.50 11.53 7.65
CA VAL A 63 -18.87 11.48 6.22
C VAL A 63 -19.42 12.81 5.72
N GLU A 64 -20.29 13.46 6.50
CA GLU A 64 -20.90 14.76 6.20
C GLU A 64 -19.90 15.92 6.09
N LYS A 65 -18.65 15.72 6.51
CA LYS A 65 -17.54 16.69 6.43
C LYS A 65 -16.43 16.22 5.49
N SER A 66 -16.55 15.03 4.92
CA SER A 66 -15.59 14.48 3.98
C SER A 66 -15.88 15.01 2.59
N TRP A 67 -14.81 15.39 1.88
CA TRP A 67 -14.91 15.67 0.45
C TRP A 67 -15.41 14.43 -0.29
N GLN A 68 -16.08 14.62 -1.41
CA GLN A 68 -16.50 13.54 -2.31
C GLN A 68 -15.86 13.73 -3.69
N PRO A 69 -15.61 12.66 -4.47
CA PRO A 69 -15.02 12.79 -5.80
C PRO A 69 -15.71 13.82 -6.70
N GLN A 70 -17.04 13.93 -6.57
CA GLN A 70 -17.84 14.89 -7.34
C GLN A 70 -17.49 16.37 -7.07
N ASP A 71 -16.88 16.69 -5.92
CA ASP A 71 -16.42 18.05 -5.60
C ASP A 71 -15.31 18.53 -6.54
N PHE A 72 -14.60 17.60 -7.19
CA PHE A 72 -13.42 17.86 -8.04
C PHE A 72 -13.63 17.46 -9.50
N LEU A 73 -14.81 16.94 -9.86
CA LEU A 73 -15.13 16.44 -11.19
C LEU A 73 -16.18 17.33 -11.87
N PRO A 74 -16.21 17.36 -13.21
CA PRO A 74 -17.30 17.99 -13.95
C PRO A 74 -18.68 17.51 -13.46
N ARG A 75 -19.59 18.46 -13.24
CA ARG A 75 -20.92 18.17 -12.73
C ARG A 75 -21.83 17.62 -13.82
N ALA A 76 -22.13 16.33 -13.76
CA ALA A 76 -22.96 15.65 -14.75
C ALA A 76 -24.42 16.15 -14.82
N ASP A 77 -24.90 16.81 -13.76
CA ASP A 77 -26.24 17.39 -13.65
C ASP A 77 -26.30 18.87 -14.09
N SER A 78 -25.17 19.46 -14.48
CA SER A 78 -25.07 20.86 -14.90
C SER A 78 -25.23 21.01 -16.41
N ASP A 79 -25.92 22.07 -16.85
CA ASP A 79 -25.99 22.45 -18.27
C ASP A 79 -24.60 22.69 -18.89
N GLY A 80 -23.61 23.06 -18.06
CA GLY A 80 -22.21 23.27 -18.46
C GLY A 80 -21.32 22.02 -18.38
N PHE A 81 -21.89 20.82 -18.25
CA PHE A 81 -21.12 19.58 -18.11
C PHE A 81 -20.11 19.38 -19.25
N TYR A 82 -20.56 19.54 -20.50
CA TYR A 82 -19.71 19.29 -21.67
C TYR A 82 -18.55 20.29 -21.78
N GLU A 83 -18.79 21.56 -21.44
CA GLU A 83 -17.75 22.59 -21.41
C GLU A 83 -16.71 22.30 -20.33
N GLN A 84 -17.14 21.93 -19.12
CA GLN A 84 -16.22 21.53 -18.04
C GLN A 84 -15.36 20.31 -18.41
N VAL A 85 -15.93 19.34 -19.13
CA VAL A 85 -15.19 18.18 -19.66
C VAL A 85 -14.18 18.62 -20.72
N GLU A 86 -14.57 19.51 -21.63
CA GLU A 86 -13.67 20.06 -22.64
C GLU A 86 -12.48 20.79 -22.00
N GLU A 87 -12.73 21.68 -21.03
CA GLU A 87 -11.69 22.40 -20.28
C GLU A 87 -10.74 21.45 -19.51
N LEU A 88 -11.25 20.37 -18.94
CA LEU A 88 -10.43 19.33 -18.30
C LEU A 88 -9.49 18.69 -19.33
N ARG A 89 -10.01 18.35 -20.50
CA ARG A 89 -9.25 17.70 -21.57
C ARG A 89 -8.20 18.62 -22.18
N GLU A 90 -8.52 19.91 -22.37
CA GLU A 90 -7.53 20.88 -22.87
C GLU A 90 -6.33 21.00 -21.92
N ARG A 91 -6.57 21.12 -20.60
CA ARG A 91 -5.48 21.13 -19.61
C ARG A 91 -4.70 19.81 -19.59
N ALA A 92 -5.39 18.68 -19.73
CA ALA A 92 -4.74 17.36 -19.74
C ALA A 92 -3.81 17.13 -20.95
N LYS A 93 -3.98 17.87 -22.06
CA LYS A 93 -3.05 17.81 -23.21
C LYS A 93 -1.69 18.44 -22.91
N GLU A 94 -1.63 19.40 -21.98
CA GLU A 94 -0.39 20.07 -21.61
C GLU A 94 0.48 19.23 -20.66
N LEU A 95 -0.09 18.18 -20.07
CA LEU A 95 0.62 17.28 -19.18
C LEU A 95 1.39 16.21 -19.98
N PRO A 96 2.67 15.94 -19.64
CA PRO A 96 3.50 14.97 -20.34
C PRO A 96 3.04 13.53 -20.08
N ASP A 97 3.33 12.62 -21.01
CA ASP A 97 2.93 11.22 -20.90
C ASP A 97 3.57 10.53 -19.68
N ASP A 98 4.81 10.88 -19.33
CA ASP A 98 5.51 10.36 -18.14
C ASP A 98 4.71 10.62 -16.86
N TYR A 99 4.04 11.78 -16.76
CA TYR A 99 3.18 12.11 -15.62
C TYR A 99 1.96 11.19 -15.56
N PHE A 100 1.34 10.89 -16.72
CA PHE A 100 0.22 9.96 -16.78
C PHE A 100 0.62 8.52 -16.46
N VAL A 101 1.84 8.08 -16.81
CA VAL A 101 2.35 6.76 -16.40
C VAL A 101 2.36 6.62 -14.89
N VAL A 102 2.86 7.63 -14.18
CA VAL A 102 2.89 7.61 -12.70
C VAL A 102 1.49 7.70 -12.11
N LEU A 103 0.68 8.66 -12.60
CA LEU A 103 -0.69 8.85 -12.12
C LEU A 103 -1.58 7.61 -12.32
N VAL A 104 -1.37 6.88 -13.42
CA VAL A 104 -2.04 5.59 -13.67
C VAL A 104 -1.58 4.53 -12.68
N GLY A 105 -0.27 4.45 -12.40
CA GLY A 105 0.26 3.54 -11.38
C GLY A 105 -0.32 3.81 -9.99
N ASP A 106 -0.39 5.08 -9.59
CA ASP A 106 -1.03 5.51 -8.34
C ASP A 106 -2.50 5.11 -8.31
N MET A 107 -3.26 5.42 -9.36
CA MET A 107 -4.69 5.07 -9.46
C MET A 107 -4.93 3.56 -9.38
N ILE A 108 -4.15 2.75 -10.10
CA ILE A 108 -4.28 1.28 -10.07
C ILE A 108 -4.00 0.75 -8.66
N THR A 109 -3.03 1.35 -7.98
CA THR A 109 -2.69 1.01 -6.60
C THR A 109 -3.84 1.35 -5.66
N GLU A 110 -4.53 2.48 -5.84
CA GLU A 110 -5.72 2.86 -5.07
C GLU A 110 -6.92 1.95 -5.34
N GLU A 111 -7.16 1.57 -6.61
CA GLU A 111 -8.27 0.67 -6.99
C GLU A 111 -8.12 -0.75 -6.43
N ALA A 112 -6.91 -1.17 -6.06
CA ALA A 112 -6.65 -2.44 -5.40
C ALA A 112 -7.09 -2.48 -3.91
N LEU A 113 -7.92 -1.53 -3.49
CA LEU A 113 -8.47 -1.39 -2.14
C LEU A 113 -9.01 -2.66 -1.48
N PRO A 114 -9.72 -3.58 -2.18
CA PRO A 114 -10.16 -4.84 -1.58
C PRO A 114 -9.02 -5.66 -0.98
N THR A 115 -7.83 -5.61 -1.59
CA THR A 115 -6.63 -6.29 -1.09
C THR A 115 -6.12 -5.66 0.20
N TYR A 116 -6.17 -4.32 0.33
CA TYR A 116 -5.76 -3.63 1.56
C TYR A 116 -6.70 -3.91 2.73
N GLN A 117 -8.00 -3.85 2.50
CA GLN A 117 -8.97 -4.19 3.52
C GLN A 117 -8.83 -5.66 3.95
N THR A 118 -8.56 -6.56 3.00
CA THR A 118 -8.26 -7.97 3.30
C THR A 118 -7.01 -8.09 4.16
N ALA A 119 -5.93 -7.38 3.84
CA ALA A 119 -4.70 -7.39 4.64
C ALA A 119 -4.93 -6.86 6.07
N LEU A 120 -5.74 -5.80 6.24
CA LEU A 120 -6.15 -5.33 7.57
C LEU A 120 -6.94 -6.39 8.35
N ASN A 121 -7.84 -7.10 7.66
CA ASN A 121 -8.67 -8.15 8.25
C ASN A 121 -7.98 -9.52 8.36
N THR A 122 -6.70 -9.62 8.00
CA THR A 122 -5.89 -10.80 8.30
C THR A 122 -5.03 -10.60 9.54
N LEU A 123 -4.91 -9.37 10.06
CA LEU A 123 -4.12 -9.07 11.25
C LEU A 123 -4.74 -9.62 12.53
N ASP A 124 -3.94 -10.33 13.30
CA ASP A 124 -4.34 -10.94 14.56
C ASP A 124 -4.67 -9.87 15.60
N GLY A 125 -5.79 -10.05 16.31
CA GLY A 125 -6.25 -9.14 17.37
C GLY A 125 -6.94 -7.85 16.91
N VAL A 126 -6.89 -7.50 15.62
CA VAL A 126 -7.52 -6.26 15.09
C VAL A 126 -8.47 -6.48 13.91
N ARG A 127 -8.55 -7.70 13.35
CA ARG A 127 -9.45 -8.03 12.24
C ARG A 127 -10.94 -7.89 12.58
N ASP A 128 -11.75 -7.65 11.55
CA ASP A 128 -13.21 -7.72 11.65
C ASP A 128 -13.73 -9.16 11.54
N GLU A 129 -14.20 -9.72 12.65
CA GLU A 129 -14.70 -11.11 12.73
C GLU A 129 -16.03 -11.36 12.02
N THR A 130 -16.80 -10.31 11.69
CA THR A 130 -18.18 -10.48 11.18
C THR A 130 -18.49 -9.65 9.93
N GLY A 131 -17.59 -8.75 9.55
CA GLY A 131 -17.85 -7.71 8.54
C GLY A 131 -18.64 -6.52 9.08
N ALA A 132 -19.11 -6.58 10.33
CA ALA A 132 -19.84 -5.53 11.01
C ALA A 132 -19.51 -5.46 12.51
N SER A 133 -18.34 -5.97 12.92
CA SER A 133 -17.94 -5.95 14.33
C SER A 133 -17.89 -4.52 14.86
N LEU A 134 -18.33 -4.32 16.10
CA LEU A 134 -18.30 -3.03 16.78
C LEU A 134 -16.99 -2.80 17.55
N SER A 135 -16.01 -3.70 17.45
CA SER A 135 -14.69 -3.42 18.01
C SER A 135 -14.12 -2.14 17.35
N PRO A 136 -13.48 -1.25 18.11
CA PRO A 136 -12.90 -0.02 17.56
C PRO A 136 -11.93 -0.28 16.41
N TRP A 137 -11.22 -1.41 16.43
CA TRP A 137 -10.35 -1.87 15.35
C TRP A 137 -11.13 -2.15 14.05
N ALA A 138 -12.22 -2.91 14.14
CA ALA A 138 -13.05 -3.20 12.97
C ALA A 138 -13.78 -1.95 12.44
N VAL A 139 -14.23 -1.07 13.34
CA VAL A 139 -14.80 0.24 12.97
C VAL A 139 -13.76 1.10 12.25
N TRP A 140 -12.51 1.13 12.74
CA TRP A 140 -11.40 1.79 12.05
C TRP A 140 -11.17 1.20 10.67
N ASN A 141 -11.01 -0.12 10.54
CA ASN A 141 -10.74 -0.78 9.26
C ASN A 141 -11.81 -0.42 8.22
N ARG A 142 -13.10 -0.50 8.57
CA ARG A 142 -14.19 -0.15 7.65
C ARG A 142 -14.24 1.35 7.36
N GLY A 143 -14.03 2.21 8.36
CA GLY A 143 -14.01 3.66 8.18
C GLY A 143 -12.86 4.13 7.30
N TRP A 144 -11.66 3.59 7.53
CA TRP A 144 -10.47 3.77 6.70
C TRP A 144 -10.73 3.35 5.25
N THR A 145 -11.26 2.15 5.03
CA THR A 145 -11.60 1.67 3.68
C THR A 145 -12.62 2.59 2.99
N ALA A 146 -13.62 3.08 3.71
CA ALA A 146 -14.60 4.02 3.15
C ALA A 146 -13.96 5.37 2.75
N GLU A 147 -12.97 5.85 3.51
CA GLU A 147 -12.22 7.05 3.14
C GLU A 147 -11.36 6.81 1.88
N GLU A 148 -10.62 5.71 1.82
CA GLU A 148 -9.70 5.37 0.71
C GLU A 148 -10.43 5.08 -0.60
N ASN A 149 -11.64 4.52 -0.56
CA ASN A 149 -12.43 4.25 -1.77
C ASN A 149 -12.58 5.49 -2.67
N ARG A 150 -12.68 6.67 -2.05
CA ARG A 150 -12.85 7.95 -2.77
C ARG A 150 -11.61 8.34 -3.58
N HIS A 151 -10.41 7.86 -3.21
CA HIS A 151 -9.16 8.16 -3.91
C HIS A 151 -9.16 7.52 -5.29
N GLY A 152 -9.36 6.19 -5.36
CA GLY A 152 -9.51 5.45 -6.62
C GLY A 152 -10.65 6.00 -7.46
N ASP A 153 -11.81 6.26 -6.85
CA ASP A 153 -12.99 6.82 -7.52
C ASP A 153 -12.73 8.15 -8.24
N LEU A 154 -11.98 9.05 -7.61
CA LEU A 154 -11.64 10.36 -8.16
C LEU A 154 -10.62 10.22 -9.29
N LEU A 155 -9.53 9.50 -9.04
CA LEU A 155 -8.45 9.32 -10.02
C LEU A 155 -8.94 8.58 -11.26
N ASN A 156 -9.77 7.54 -11.10
CA ASN A 156 -10.37 6.79 -12.20
C ASN A 156 -11.18 7.70 -13.12
N LYS A 157 -12.12 8.45 -12.55
CA LYS A 157 -12.98 9.37 -13.32
C LYS A 157 -12.17 10.48 -13.97
N TYR A 158 -11.13 11.01 -13.29
CA TYR A 158 -10.22 11.98 -13.88
C TYR A 158 -9.49 11.41 -15.10
N LEU A 159 -8.86 10.23 -14.96
CA LEU A 159 -8.15 9.56 -16.05
C LEU A 159 -9.09 9.22 -17.22
N TYR A 160 -10.28 8.71 -16.93
CA TYR A 160 -11.32 8.43 -17.92
C TYR A 160 -11.71 9.69 -18.70
N LEU A 161 -12.00 10.79 -18.01
CA LEU A 161 -12.40 12.05 -18.65
C LEU A 161 -11.26 12.74 -19.41
N SER A 162 -10.01 12.55 -18.96
CA SER A 162 -8.82 13.14 -19.62
C SER A 162 -8.69 12.72 -21.09
N GLY A 163 -9.09 11.49 -21.41
CA GLY A 163 -8.89 10.90 -22.73
C GLY A 163 -7.42 10.72 -23.12
N ARG A 164 -6.49 10.75 -22.16
CA ARG A 164 -5.03 10.63 -22.39
C ARG A 164 -4.51 9.20 -22.23
N VAL A 165 -5.31 8.30 -21.64
CA VAL A 165 -4.89 6.92 -21.30
C VAL A 165 -5.85 5.88 -21.87
N ASP A 166 -5.34 4.68 -22.13
CA ASP A 166 -6.15 3.52 -22.53
C ASP A 166 -6.79 2.88 -21.29
N MET A 167 -8.01 3.32 -20.96
CA MET A 167 -8.74 2.83 -19.79
C MET A 167 -8.98 1.32 -19.83
N ARG A 168 -9.10 0.70 -21.01
CA ARG A 168 -9.28 -0.75 -21.10
C ARG A 168 -8.04 -1.49 -20.62
N GLN A 169 -6.85 -0.97 -20.90
CA GLN A 169 -5.61 -1.53 -20.39
C GLN A 169 -5.46 -1.28 -18.89
N VAL A 170 -5.81 -0.08 -18.41
CA VAL A 170 -5.81 0.23 -16.97
C VAL A 170 -6.73 -0.72 -16.19
N GLU A 171 -7.98 -0.89 -16.63
CA GLU A 171 -8.97 -1.79 -16.00
C GLU A 171 -8.49 -3.25 -15.96
N LYS A 172 -7.89 -3.73 -17.05
CA LYS A 172 -7.30 -5.08 -17.10
C LYS A 172 -6.15 -5.22 -16.10
N THR A 173 -5.28 -4.22 -16.01
CA THR A 173 -4.15 -4.21 -15.07
C THR A 173 -4.64 -4.23 -13.62
N THR A 174 -5.66 -3.43 -13.29
CA THR A 174 -6.32 -3.46 -11.98
C THR A 174 -6.91 -4.84 -11.67
N GLN A 175 -7.59 -5.45 -12.64
CA GLN A 175 -8.15 -6.80 -12.49
C GLN A 175 -7.05 -7.84 -12.22
N TYR A 176 -5.91 -7.76 -12.92
CA TYR A 176 -4.75 -8.62 -12.65
C TYR A 176 -4.20 -8.38 -11.25
N LEU A 177 -4.00 -7.12 -10.85
CA LEU A 177 -3.43 -6.79 -9.55
C LEU A 177 -4.31 -7.29 -8.38
N ILE A 178 -5.62 -7.04 -8.43
CA ILE A 178 -6.56 -7.56 -7.42
C ILE A 178 -6.55 -9.09 -7.41
N GLY A 179 -6.50 -9.72 -8.60
CA GLY A 179 -6.43 -11.16 -8.75
C GLY A 179 -5.15 -11.80 -8.20
N CYS A 180 -4.02 -11.10 -8.33
CA CYS A 180 -2.74 -11.50 -7.75
C CYS A 180 -2.67 -11.30 -6.24
N GLY A 181 -3.40 -10.32 -5.72
CA GLY A 181 -3.26 -9.87 -4.35
C GLY A 181 -1.90 -9.21 -4.10
N MET A 182 -1.56 -9.04 -2.82
CA MET A 182 -0.33 -8.40 -2.38
C MET A 182 0.18 -9.09 -1.12
N ASP A 183 1.50 -9.24 -0.99
CA ASP A 183 2.12 -9.71 0.24
C ASP A 183 2.91 -8.57 0.88
N PHE A 184 2.31 -7.97 1.91
CA PHE A 184 2.93 -6.91 2.71
C PHE A 184 3.98 -7.45 3.68
N LYS A 185 4.14 -8.78 3.78
CA LYS A 185 5.04 -9.46 4.74
C LYS A 185 4.76 -9.10 6.20
N PHE A 186 3.54 -8.66 6.51
CA PHE A 186 3.09 -8.42 7.87
C PHE A 186 2.96 -9.73 8.66
N GLU A 187 2.80 -10.88 7.99
CA GLU A 187 2.67 -12.20 8.63
C GLU A 187 1.52 -12.24 9.65
N ASN A 188 0.41 -11.57 9.35
CA ASN A 188 -0.74 -11.38 10.24
C ASN A 188 -0.41 -10.63 11.54
N ASN A 189 0.79 -10.08 11.69
CA ASN A 189 1.25 -9.44 12.90
C ASN A 189 0.95 -7.92 12.87
N PRO A 190 0.04 -7.40 13.72
CA PRO A 190 -0.26 -5.98 13.78
C PRO A 190 0.91 -5.08 14.20
N TYR A 191 1.97 -5.63 14.80
CA TYR A 191 3.20 -4.86 15.09
C TYR A 191 3.99 -4.52 13.82
N ASN A 192 3.80 -5.28 12.74
CA ASN A 192 4.46 -5.07 11.45
C ASN A 192 3.71 -4.10 10.54
N TYR A 193 2.58 -3.54 11.01
CA TYR A 193 1.69 -2.73 10.20
C TYR A 193 2.30 -1.37 9.85
N GLU A 194 2.23 -0.98 8.57
CA GLU A 194 2.93 0.20 8.02
C GLU A 194 1.98 1.22 7.35
N LYS A 195 2.53 2.41 7.14
CA LYS A 195 1.91 3.74 7.09
C LYS A 195 1.20 4.04 5.76
N ARG A 196 -0.11 4.35 5.80
CA ARG A 196 -0.76 5.20 4.77
C ARG A 196 -1.68 6.30 5.30
N HIS A 197 -2.23 6.16 6.50
CA HIS A 197 -2.81 7.27 7.28
C HIS A 197 -1.85 7.69 8.40
N GLU A 198 -0.82 8.46 8.01
CA GLU A 198 0.39 8.80 8.77
C GLU A 198 0.19 8.98 10.28
N THR A 199 -0.70 9.88 10.71
CA THR A 199 -0.85 10.20 12.14
C THR A 199 -1.47 9.05 12.95
N ALA A 200 -2.44 8.32 12.38
CA ALA A 200 -3.18 7.30 13.11
C ALA A 200 -2.31 6.07 13.39
N TYR A 201 -1.58 5.59 12.37
CA TYR A 201 -0.72 4.41 12.51
C TYR A 201 0.53 4.70 13.34
N THR A 202 1.12 5.89 13.20
CA THR A 202 2.24 6.29 14.06
C THR A 202 1.86 6.32 15.55
N MET A 203 0.63 6.73 15.89
CA MET A 203 0.11 6.70 17.26
C MET A 203 -0.11 5.27 17.79
N ILE A 204 -0.54 4.33 16.94
CA ILE A 204 -0.68 2.93 17.35
C ILE A 204 0.69 2.36 17.70
N VAL A 205 1.69 2.54 16.82
CA VAL A 205 3.06 2.04 17.06
C VAL A 205 3.71 2.73 18.25
N GLU A 206 3.51 4.04 18.42
CA GLU A 206 3.95 4.76 19.61
C GLU A 206 3.33 4.15 20.89
N LYS A 207 2.04 3.82 20.85
CA LYS A 207 1.39 3.17 21.98
C LYS A 207 1.91 1.75 22.23
N LEU A 208 2.29 1.02 21.18
CA LEU A 208 2.94 -0.30 21.30
C LEU A 208 4.33 -0.17 21.92
N PHE A 209 5.12 0.85 21.58
CA PHE A 209 6.39 1.12 22.25
C PHE A 209 6.23 1.42 23.75
N GLU A 210 5.12 2.03 24.18
CA GLU A 210 4.84 2.23 25.61
C GLU A 210 4.48 0.93 26.34
N ILE A 211 3.80 -0.02 25.68
CA ILE A 211 3.27 -1.24 26.31
C ILE A 211 4.26 -2.40 26.22
N ASP A 212 4.91 -2.54 25.07
CA ASP A 212 5.72 -3.71 24.69
C ASP A 212 6.91 -3.28 23.79
N PRO A 213 7.86 -2.50 24.34
CA PRO A 213 8.94 -1.89 23.57
C PRO A 213 9.86 -2.91 22.89
N ASP A 214 10.17 -4.02 23.56
CA ASP A 214 11.02 -5.10 23.02
C ASP A 214 10.42 -5.71 21.75
N THR A 215 9.15 -6.11 21.81
CA THR A 215 8.51 -6.74 20.64
C THR A 215 8.34 -5.74 19.51
N THR A 216 8.00 -4.49 19.85
CA THR A 216 7.79 -3.42 18.88
C THR A 216 9.09 -3.07 18.13
N VAL A 217 10.23 -3.00 18.83
CA VAL A 217 11.51 -2.72 18.17
C VAL A 217 11.99 -3.91 17.31
N LEU A 218 11.74 -5.14 17.74
CA LEU A 218 12.05 -6.33 16.94
C LEU A 218 11.21 -6.41 15.66
N ALA A 219 9.92 -6.09 15.75
CA ALA A 219 9.01 -6.00 14.60
C ALA A 219 9.48 -4.91 13.61
N LEU A 220 9.83 -3.73 14.13
CA LEU A 220 10.37 -2.64 13.32
C LEU A 220 11.66 -3.06 12.59
N ALA A 221 12.61 -3.68 13.31
CA ALA A 221 13.86 -4.16 12.74
C ALA A 221 13.63 -5.24 11.67
N ASP A 222 12.69 -6.15 11.91
CA ASP A 222 12.31 -7.20 10.95
C ASP A 222 11.71 -6.60 9.67
N MET A 223 10.81 -5.62 9.77
CA MET A 223 10.26 -4.90 8.62
C MET A 223 11.33 -4.17 7.82
N MET A 224 12.29 -3.52 8.50
CA MET A 224 13.43 -2.86 7.84
C MET A 224 14.33 -3.88 7.10
N ARG A 225 14.58 -5.07 7.68
CA ARG A 225 15.36 -6.14 7.01
C ARG A 225 14.66 -6.69 5.78
N LYS A 226 13.34 -6.88 5.88
CA LYS A 226 12.51 -7.42 4.78
C LYS A 226 12.36 -6.45 3.62
N LYS A 227 12.65 -5.16 3.86
CA LYS A 227 12.31 -4.00 3.03
C LYS A 227 10.80 -3.89 2.85
N ILE A 228 10.24 -2.70 3.01
CA ILE A 228 8.81 -2.50 2.79
C ILE A 228 8.53 -2.77 1.31
N ALA A 229 7.77 -3.84 1.06
CA ALA A 229 7.40 -4.22 -0.29
C ALA A 229 6.34 -3.24 -0.81
N MET A 230 6.55 -2.71 -2.01
CA MET A 230 5.58 -1.82 -2.63
C MET A 230 4.28 -2.60 -2.91
N PRO A 231 3.10 -2.02 -2.59
CA PRO A 231 1.85 -2.73 -2.77
C PRO A 231 1.61 -3.19 -4.22
N ALA A 232 1.95 -2.37 -5.20
CA ALA A 232 1.79 -2.69 -6.61
C ALA A 232 2.91 -3.56 -7.21
N LEU A 233 3.74 -4.23 -6.41
CA LEU A 233 4.86 -5.05 -6.89
C LEU A 233 4.44 -6.11 -7.94
N LEU A 234 3.23 -6.66 -7.80
CA LEU A 234 2.69 -7.67 -8.71
C LEU A 234 1.86 -7.10 -9.89
N ILE A 235 1.97 -5.80 -10.16
CA ILE A 235 1.26 -5.17 -11.29
C ILE A 235 1.66 -5.84 -12.62
N TYR A 236 0.65 -6.06 -13.48
CA TYR A 236 0.80 -6.74 -14.76
C TYR A 236 -0.35 -6.35 -15.70
N ASP A 237 -0.05 -6.03 -16.96
CA ASP A 237 -1.02 -5.56 -17.96
C ASP A 237 -1.45 -6.62 -19.01
N GLY A 238 -0.91 -7.84 -18.87
CA GLY A 238 -1.05 -8.92 -19.83
C GLY A 238 0.07 -9.02 -20.87
N GLN A 239 1.09 -8.16 -20.80
CA GLN A 239 2.16 -8.10 -21.80
C GLN A 239 3.55 -7.89 -21.19
N ASP A 240 3.69 -6.95 -20.24
CA ASP A 240 4.97 -6.57 -19.65
C ASP A 240 5.17 -7.20 -18.26
N ASP A 241 6.07 -8.19 -18.19
CA ASP A 241 6.41 -8.86 -16.94
C ASP A 241 7.13 -7.92 -15.94
N ASN A 242 7.80 -6.87 -16.44
CA ASN A 242 8.59 -5.91 -15.64
C ASN A 242 7.86 -4.57 -15.46
N LEU A 243 6.52 -4.56 -15.60
CA LEU A 243 5.72 -3.34 -15.55
C LEU A 243 5.97 -2.51 -14.29
N PHE A 244 6.15 -3.16 -13.13
CA PHE A 244 6.47 -2.47 -11.87
C PHE A 244 7.82 -1.73 -11.93
N ASP A 245 8.87 -2.39 -12.43
CA ASP A 245 10.21 -1.80 -12.53
C ASP A 245 10.22 -0.62 -13.51
N ASN A 246 9.49 -0.75 -14.63
CA ASN A 246 9.34 0.32 -15.61
C ASN A 246 8.58 1.52 -15.02
N TYR A 247 7.46 1.28 -14.35
CA TYR A 247 6.68 2.31 -13.65
C TYR A 247 7.52 3.02 -12.58
N SER A 248 8.17 2.25 -11.70
CA SER A 248 8.97 2.80 -10.59
C SER A 248 10.17 3.62 -11.09
N ALA A 249 10.80 3.23 -12.20
CA ALA A 249 11.85 4.02 -12.82
C ALA A 249 11.35 5.39 -13.31
N VAL A 250 10.14 5.46 -13.86
CA VAL A 250 9.53 6.74 -14.28
C VAL A 250 9.18 7.59 -13.04
N ALA A 251 8.58 7.01 -12.00
CA ALA A 251 8.27 7.70 -10.76
C ALA A 251 9.53 8.28 -10.07
N GLN A 252 10.61 7.51 -10.05
CA GLN A 252 11.92 7.92 -9.54
C GLN A 252 12.51 9.06 -10.37
N ASN A 253 12.43 9.00 -11.70
CA ASN A 253 12.98 10.03 -12.59
C ASN A 253 12.20 11.35 -12.52
N LEU A 254 10.89 11.29 -12.29
CA LEU A 254 10.04 12.47 -12.07
C LEU A 254 10.15 13.03 -10.65
N GLY A 255 10.80 12.32 -9.73
CA GLY A 255 10.90 12.72 -8.32
C GLY A 255 9.57 12.64 -7.58
N VAL A 256 8.63 11.80 -8.03
CA VAL A 256 7.34 11.59 -7.35
C VAL A 256 7.51 10.72 -6.11
N TYR A 257 8.31 9.66 -6.23
CA TYR A 257 8.74 8.84 -5.11
C TYR A 257 10.10 8.22 -5.42
N THR A 258 11.06 8.44 -4.53
CA THR A 258 12.45 8.06 -4.73
C THR A 258 13.00 7.18 -3.62
N ALA A 259 14.12 6.52 -3.87
CA ALA A 259 14.87 5.80 -2.83
C ALA A 259 15.27 6.72 -1.65
N LYS A 260 15.46 8.02 -1.91
CA LYS A 260 15.71 9.00 -0.86
C LYS A 260 14.47 9.24 0.00
N ASP A 261 13.30 9.42 -0.62
CA ASP A 261 12.05 9.58 0.13
C ASP A 261 11.79 8.36 1.03
N TYR A 262 12.17 7.17 0.60
CA TYR A 262 12.11 5.97 1.42
C TYR A 262 13.04 6.06 2.66
N ALA A 263 14.29 6.47 2.47
CA ALA A 263 15.24 6.66 3.57
C ALA A 263 14.80 7.76 4.54
N ASP A 264 14.39 8.93 4.02
CA ASP A 264 13.88 10.06 4.80
C ASP A 264 12.66 9.65 5.65
N ASN A 265 11.77 8.80 5.11
CA ASN A 265 10.64 8.26 5.88
C ASN A 265 11.08 7.33 7.02
N ILE A 266 12.07 6.47 6.79
CA ILE A 266 12.63 5.59 7.84
C ILE A 266 13.26 6.43 8.95
N GLU A 267 14.07 7.43 8.60
CA GLU A 267 14.70 8.34 9.55
C GLU A 267 13.65 9.08 10.38
N TYR A 268 12.64 9.65 9.71
CA TYR A 268 11.53 10.33 10.36
C TYR A 268 10.82 9.43 11.38
N LEU A 269 10.50 8.18 11.01
CA LEU A 269 9.80 7.25 11.89
C LEU A 269 10.67 6.82 13.08
N ALA A 270 11.95 6.52 12.85
CA ALA A 270 12.89 6.17 13.92
C ALA A 270 13.04 7.31 14.94
N GLY A 271 13.13 8.56 14.46
CA GLY A 271 13.15 9.75 15.29
C GLY A 271 11.82 9.98 16.02
N ARG A 272 10.68 9.85 15.33
CA ARG A 272 9.34 10.04 15.89
C ARG A 272 9.02 9.09 17.04
N TRP A 273 9.52 7.85 16.99
CA TRP A 273 9.36 6.85 18.04
C TRP A 273 10.52 6.80 19.04
N ASN A 274 11.51 7.70 18.90
CA ASN A 274 12.67 7.79 19.79
C ASN A 274 13.39 6.44 19.97
N VAL A 275 13.61 5.72 18.86
CA VAL A 275 14.14 4.34 18.86
C VAL A 275 15.53 4.26 19.52
N GLU A 276 16.37 5.27 19.33
CA GLU A 276 17.71 5.39 19.95
C GLU A 276 17.63 5.55 21.48
N GLY A 277 16.59 6.23 21.98
CA GLY A 277 16.40 6.53 23.40
C GLY A 277 15.69 5.43 24.19
N LEU A 278 15.36 4.29 23.58
CA LEU A 278 14.71 3.18 24.26
C LEU A 278 15.63 2.54 25.30
N THR A 279 15.12 2.31 26.50
CA THR A 279 15.87 1.70 27.62
C THR A 279 15.09 0.55 28.23
N GLY A 280 15.79 -0.34 28.95
CA GLY A 280 15.17 -1.51 29.58
C GLY A 280 14.84 -2.65 28.60
N LEU A 281 15.41 -2.63 27.41
CA LEU A 281 15.25 -3.67 26.39
C LEU A 281 16.01 -4.94 26.74
N SER A 282 15.57 -6.08 26.19
CA SER A 282 16.36 -7.31 26.16
C SER A 282 17.65 -7.14 25.32
N GLY A 283 18.52 -8.16 25.35
CA GLY A 283 19.71 -8.19 24.49
C GLY A 283 19.36 -8.10 23.00
N GLU A 284 18.39 -8.91 22.56
CA GLU A 284 17.90 -8.89 21.18
C GLU A 284 17.20 -7.57 20.83
N GLY A 285 16.41 -7.01 21.76
CA GLY A 285 15.77 -5.71 21.57
C GLY A 285 16.79 -4.56 21.43
N THR A 286 17.88 -4.60 22.19
CA THR A 286 18.98 -3.62 22.08
C THR A 286 19.70 -3.73 20.74
N GLU A 287 19.97 -4.94 20.27
CA GLU A 287 20.53 -5.18 18.92
C GLU A 287 19.56 -4.73 17.82
N GLY A 288 18.25 -4.97 17.98
CA GLY A 288 17.21 -4.50 17.09
C GLY A 288 17.14 -2.97 17.00
N SER A 289 17.15 -2.28 18.15
CA SER A 289 17.22 -0.82 18.21
C SER A 289 18.46 -0.29 17.50
N GLY A 290 19.63 -0.85 17.81
CA GLY A 290 20.89 -0.46 17.16
C GLY A 290 20.86 -0.63 15.64
N PHE A 291 20.25 -1.73 15.15
CA PHE A 291 20.05 -1.95 13.72
C PHE A 291 19.11 -0.89 13.09
N CYS A 292 17.97 -0.60 13.72
CA CYS A 292 17.05 0.42 13.23
C CYS A 292 17.69 1.81 13.14
N VAL A 293 18.46 2.19 14.16
CA VAL A 293 19.19 3.48 14.19
C VAL A 293 20.25 3.52 13.10
N GLN A 294 20.98 2.42 12.88
CA GLN A 294 21.98 2.35 11.81
C GLN A 294 21.32 2.53 10.44
N VAL A 295 20.25 1.79 10.13
CA VAL A 295 19.55 1.89 8.84
C VAL A 295 18.94 3.28 8.63
N ALA A 296 18.45 3.91 9.70
CA ALA A 296 17.90 5.27 9.66
C ALA A 296 18.96 6.36 9.45
N GLY A 297 20.25 6.08 9.71
CA GLY A 297 21.36 7.03 9.57
C GLY A 297 22.29 6.76 8.39
N GLU A 298 21.98 5.80 7.53
CA GLU A 298 22.72 5.55 6.29
C GLU A 298 22.19 6.47 5.16
N ASP A 299 22.97 7.53 4.85
CA ASP A 299 22.80 8.42 3.68
C ASP A 299 23.15 7.73 2.33
#